data_AF-A0A8C2W1U7-F1
#
_entry.id   AF-A0A8C2W1U7-F1
#
_cell.length_a   1.000
_cell.length_b   1.000
_cell.length_c   1.000
_cell.angle_alpha   90.00
_cell.angle_beta   90.00
_cell.angle_gamma   90.00
#
_symmetry.space_group_name_H-M   'P 1'
#
loop_
_entity.id
_entity.type
_entity.pdbx_description
1 polymer ?
#
loop_
_entity_poly.entity_id
_entity_poly.type
_entity_poly.pdbx_seq_one_letter_code
_entity_poly.pdbx_strand_id
1 'polypeptide(L)'
;MSFRFSSGSRRICSQAGSARLSKGGSSFGSGSTSVAPGTESSFACALGGISSGGNSCQGGGGSGSSICTGFLGNEQGLLSGNEKVTMQNLNDRLASYLAHVRTLEAANAELEGKIEGWYDRYGPERFPGLGQDYSRYFSAIEDLKNQIISVTACNASIILQNDNARLTADDFKLKYENELSLHQIMEADTNNLRRVLEELTLCATDLEIQHENLTEELTYLQKNHEEETRALQRASGGNVNVEMNAAPGVDLTVLLNNMRAEYEDLAEQNRKDAEACFREKSASLQKQISDDAGAATAARNQLMEQKRSLQTLEIELQSLLAMKQSYEHTLAETEGNYCVQLQQIQDQIGTMEEQLQQIRTETEGQKLEYEQLLDIKMILEKEIETYCNLLDGEEGTSKAPCYKSKGARPVNSGNQVKDLTEETFVKTMVEELDQLGNVLSLRVHSVEEKSSKISNITMEQRVPAKAP
;
A
#
# COMPACT_ATOMS: atom_id res chain seq x y z
N MET A 1 0.91 -7.50 -93.94
CA MET A 1 0.18 -8.49 -93.12
C MET A 1 -0.29 -7.79 -91.87
N SER A 2 -1.61 -7.81 -91.65
CA SER A 2 -2.28 -7.07 -90.57
C SER A 2 -2.33 -7.91 -89.31
N PHE A 3 -1.93 -7.36 -88.17
CA PHE A 3 -2.43 -7.81 -86.87
C PHE A 3 -2.84 -6.58 -86.04
N ARG A 4 -4.15 -6.50 -85.78
CA ARG A 4 -4.79 -5.62 -84.80
C ARG A 4 -5.02 -6.42 -83.52
N PHE A 5 -4.80 -5.79 -82.37
CA PHE A 5 -5.59 -5.86 -81.12
C PHE A 5 -5.31 -4.52 -80.43
N SER A 6 -6.22 -3.58 -80.17
CA SER A 6 -7.57 -3.54 -79.60
C SER A 6 -7.69 -3.91 -78.13
N SER A 7 -7.77 -2.83 -77.34
CA SER A 7 -8.64 -2.63 -76.15
C SER A 7 -8.25 -3.26 -74.82
N GLY A 8 -8.33 -2.44 -73.77
CA GLY A 8 -8.58 -2.98 -72.43
C GLY A 8 -8.27 -2.10 -71.23
N SER A 9 -8.55 -0.80 -71.25
CA SER A 9 -8.62 -0.01 -70.01
C SER A 9 -9.75 -0.54 -69.12
N ARG A 10 -9.41 -1.06 -67.94
CA ARG A 10 -10.36 -1.29 -66.85
C ARG A 10 -9.88 -0.56 -65.61
N ARG A 11 -10.54 0.58 -65.35
CA ARG A 11 -10.78 1.09 -64.01
C ARG A 11 -11.50 0.01 -63.21
N ILE A 12 -10.97 -0.31 -62.04
CA ILE A 12 -11.72 -0.97 -60.98
C ILE A 12 -11.67 -0.02 -59.79
N CYS A 13 -12.79 0.67 -59.57
CA CYS A 13 -13.15 1.24 -58.28
C CYS A 13 -13.56 0.09 -57.38
N SER A 14 -12.83 -0.12 -56.29
CA SER A 14 -13.23 -1.00 -55.19
C SER A 14 -13.54 -0.13 -53.98
N GLN A 15 -14.83 0.14 -53.84
CA GLN A 15 -15.61 0.04 -52.61
C GLN A 15 -14.95 0.48 -51.28
N ALA A 16 -15.47 1.62 -50.80
CA ALA A 16 -15.35 2.12 -49.44
C ALA A 16 -15.76 1.05 -48.41
N GLY A 17 -14.81 0.64 -47.59
CA GLY A 17 -15.03 -0.01 -46.30
C GLY A 17 -14.93 1.06 -45.20
N SER A 18 -16.04 1.28 -44.51
CA SER A 18 -16.16 2.23 -43.41
C SER A 18 -15.40 1.70 -42.19
N ALA A 19 -14.25 2.31 -41.86
CA ALA A 19 -13.55 2.09 -40.60
C ALA A 19 -13.63 3.38 -39.77
N ARG A 20 -14.68 3.46 -38.94
CA ARG A 20 -14.74 4.38 -37.81
C ARG A 20 -13.65 3.99 -36.81
N LEU A 21 -12.59 4.78 -36.72
CA LEU A 21 -11.74 4.84 -35.54
C LEU A 21 -12.02 6.15 -34.83
N SER A 22 -13.01 6.11 -33.93
CA SER A 22 -13.19 7.15 -32.92
C SER A 22 -12.39 6.75 -31.70
N LYS A 23 -11.19 7.31 -31.61
CA LYS A 23 -10.38 7.33 -30.39
C LYS A 23 -10.94 8.46 -29.53
N GLY A 24 -11.63 8.09 -28.46
CA GLY A 24 -12.19 9.02 -27.47
C GLY A 24 -12.12 8.35 -26.11
N GLY A 25 -11.15 8.75 -25.31
CA GLY A 25 -11.03 8.37 -23.92
C GLY A 25 -11.89 9.23 -23.01
N SER A 26 -12.31 8.63 -21.90
CA SER A 26 -12.68 9.29 -20.65
C SER A 26 -12.62 8.18 -19.58
N SER A 27 -11.52 8.11 -18.84
CA SER A 27 -11.39 8.72 -17.51
C SER A 27 -12.14 7.92 -16.45
N PHE A 28 -11.44 6.92 -15.90
CA PHE A 28 -11.67 6.50 -14.51
C PHE A 28 -11.13 7.60 -13.60
N GLY A 29 -12.01 8.08 -12.72
CA GLY A 29 -11.70 9.05 -11.69
C GLY A 29 -10.78 8.47 -10.63
N SER A 30 -9.83 9.33 -10.25
CA SER A 30 -8.86 9.24 -9.17
C SER A 30 -9.50 9.16 -7.77
N GLY A 31 -8.79 8.59 -6.81
CA GLY A 31 -9.09 8.73 -5.39
C GLY A 31 -8.33 7.77 -4.47
N SER A 32 -7.00 7.86 -4.43
CA SER A 32 -6.18 7.27 -3.35
C SER A 32 -6.30 8.09 -2.05
N THR A 33 -6.27 7.47 -0.86
CA THR A 33 -5.38 7.78 0.29
C THR A 33 -5.90 7.24 1.64
N SER A 34 -5.10 6.40 2.28
CA SER A 34 -4.88 6.36 3.75
C SER A 34 -3.65 5.49 4.01
N VAL A 35 -2.46 6.09 4.04
CA VAL A 35 -1.77 6.51 5.28
C VAL A 35 -1.67 5.37 6.30
N ALA A 36 -0.58 4.60 6.17
CA ALA A 36 0.01 3.88 7.28
C ALA A 36 0.88 4.86 8.11
N PRO A 37 0.98 4.66 9.42
CA PRO A 37 2.19 4.99 10.14
C PRO A 37 2.85 3.70 10.63
N GLY A 38 4.08 3.49 10.20
CA GLY A 38 5.03 2.71 10.97
C GLY A 38 5.55 3.56 12.13
N THR A 39 5.66 2.96 13.31
CA THR A 39 6.75 3.25 14.25
C THR A 39 7.00 2.01 15.09
N GLU A 40 8.21 1.50 14.90
CA GLU A 40 8.94 0.62 15.79
C GLU A 40 9.10 1.25 17.18
N SER A 41 9.07 0.45 18.23
CA SER A 41 9.92 0.62 19.41
C SER A 41 9.72 -0.55 20.37
N SER A 42 10.57 -1.56 20.20
CA SER A 42 10.91 -2.52 21.25
C SER A 42 11.48 -1.80 22.47
N PHE A 43 10.88 -2.01 23.64
CA PHE A 43 11.60 -1.92 24.91
C PHE A 43 11.24 -3.12 25.78
N ALA A 44 12.18 -4.06 25.86
CA ALA A 44 12.22 -5.11 26.85
C ALA A 44 12.74 -4.53 28.17
N CYS A 45 12.02 -4.75 29.26
CA CYS A 45 12.56 -4.67 30.61
C CYS A 45 12.28 -6.01 31.30
N ALA A 46 13.35 -6.76 31.50
CA ALA A 46 13.37 -8.01 32.25
C ALA A 46 13.01 -7.74 33.72
N LEU A 47 11.96 -8.40 34.22
CA LEU A 47 11.81 -8.57 35.67
C LEU A 47 12.51 -9.87 36.06
N GLY A 48 13.68 -9.70 36.70
CA GLY A 48 14.43 -10.79 37.30
C GLY A 48 13.64 -11.45 38.42
N GLY A 49 13.71 -12.78 38.44
CA GLY A 49 13.16 -13.58 39.53
C GLY A 49 13.89 -13.33 40.85
N ILE A 50 13.16 -13.53 41.94
CA ILE A 50 13.74 -13.89 43.23
C ILE A 50 12.90 -14.99 43.85
N SER A 51 13.64 -16.01 44.24
CA SER A 51 13.22 -17.28 44.79
C SER A 51 12.67 -17.14 46.22
N SER A 52 11.79 -18.09 46.51
CA SER A 52 11.40 -18.63 47.81
C SER A 52 12.58 -18.90 48.76
N GLY A 53 12.31 -18.70 50.06
CA GLY A 53 13.11 -19.08 51.22
C GLY A 53 12.97 -18.01 52.31
N GLY A 54 12.65 -18.26 53.58
CA GLY A 54 12.39 -19.46 54.35
C GLY A 54 12.33 -19.05 55.83
N ASN A 55 11.54 -19.81 56.60
CA ASN A 55 11.69 -20.16 58.02
C ASN A 55 11.59 -19.15 59.20
N SER A 56 10.84 -19.67 60.19
CA SER A 56 11.02 -19.60 61.66
C SER A 56 10.60 -18.29 62.34
N CYS A 57 10.05 -18.24 63.56
CA CYS A 57 9.94 -19.12 64.72
C CYS A 57 8.83 -18.53 65.64
N GLN A 58 7.92 -19.33 66.21
CA GLN A 58 7.96 -19.88 67.59
C GLN A 58 7.60 -18.89 68.73
N GLY A 59 6.70 -19.35 69.60
CA GLY A 59 6.46 -18.84 70.97
C GLY A 59 5.05 -18.27 71.08
N GLY A 60 4.08 -18.85 71.80
CA GLY A 60 4.05 -19.50 73.11
C GLY A 60 2.76 -18.95 73.76
N GLY A 61 1.87 -19.70 74.41
CA GLY A 61 2.04 -20.83 75.29
C GLY A 61 1.62 -20.41 76.70
N GLY A 62 0.45 -20.86 77.16
CA GLY A 62 0.01 -20.84 78.56
C GLY A 62 -1.10 -19.83 78.88
N SER A 63 -1.96 -20.01 79.89
CA SER A 63 -2.17 -21.11 80.85
C SER A 63 -3.38 -20.73 81.75
N GLY A 64 -4.10 -21.73 82.27
CA GLY A 64 -4.85 -21.70 83.56
C GLY A 64 -6.27 -21.10 83.53
N SER A 65 -7.39 -21.69 83.96
CA SER A 65 -7.80 -22.78 84.88
C SER A 65 -8.56 -22.24 86.12
N SER A 66 -9.57 -23.02 86.55
CA SER A 66 -10.29 -23.04 87.85
C SER A 66 -11.47 -22.05 87.99
N ILE A 67 -12.73 -22.47 88.08
CA ILE A 67 -13.44 -23.34 89.07
C ILE A 67 -13.15 -22.94 90.51
N CYS A 68 -14.16 -22.37 91.19
CA CYS A 68 -14.33 -22.28 92.66
C CYS A 68 -15.84 -22.07 92.92
N THR A 69 -16.59 -23.11 93.29
CA THR A 69 -17.01 -23.50 94.67
C THR A 69 -18.16 -22.67 95.24
N GLY A 70 -19.27 -23.37 95.50
CA GLY A 70 -20.48 -22.83 96.09
C GLY A 70 -20.37 -22.50 97.57
N PHE A 71 -21.37 -21.76 98.03
CA PHE A 71 -21.65 -21.56 99.45
C PHE A 71 -23.17 -21.69 99.65
N LEU A 72 -23.57 -22.82 100.23
CA LEU A 72 -24.85 -23.00 100.90
C LEU A 72 -24.69 -22.49 102.33
N GLY A 73 -25.66 -21.74 102.87
CA GLY A 73 -25.70 -21.48 104.30
C GLY A 73 -26.59 -20.33 104.77
N ASN A 74 -27.81 -20.70 105.17
CA ASN A 74 -28.62 -20.13 106.25
C ASN A 74 -29.34 -18.78 106.07
N GLU A 75 -30.62 -18.93 105.68
CA GLU A 75 -31.83 -18.49 106.38
C GLU A 75 -31.63 -17.88 107.80
N GLN A 76 -32.06 -16.62 108.00
CA GLN A 76 -33.15 -16.18 108.89
C GLN A 76 -33.12 -14.64 109.04
N GLY A 77 -34.20 -13.93 108.68
CA GLY A 77 -34.31 -12.48 108.94
C GLY A 77 -35.32 -11.73 108.09
N LEU A 78 -36.59 -12.09 108.20
CA LEU A 78 -37.74 -11.45 107.56
C LEU A 78 -37.90 -9.97 107.98
N LEU A 79 -38.08 -9.09 106.98
CA LEU A 79 -38.88 -7.85 107.00
C LEU A 79 -38.26 -6.53 107.51
N SER A 80 -37.02 -6.19 107.11
CA SER A 80 -36.54 -4.78 107.08
C SER A 80 -35.37 -4.50 106.09
N GLY A 81 -35.34 -5.19 104.94
CA GLY A 81 -34.15 -5.23 104.05
C GLY A 81 -34.37 -4.78 102.60
N ASN A 82 -35.59 -4.41 102.20
CA ASN A 82 -35.91 -4.32 100.77
C ASN A 82 -35.37 -3.04 100.12
N GLU A 83 -35.35 -1.90 100.83
CA GLU A 83 -34.89 -0.62 100.27
C GLU A 83 -33.35 -0.49 100.27
N LYS A 84 -32.67 -1.05 101.29
CA LYS A 84 -31.21 -0.98 101.37
C LYS A 84 -30.54 -1.91 100.35
N VAL A 85 -31.11 -3.09 100.10
CA VAL A 85 -30.58 -4.05 99.11
C VAL A 85 -30.85 -3.57 97.68
N THR A 86 -31.99 -2.93 97.41
CA THR A 86 -32.24 -2.29 96.10
C THR A 86 -31.32 -1.10 95.87
N MET A 87 -31.05 -0.27 96.89
CA MET A 87 -30.05 0.81 96.81
C MET A 87 -28.63 0.29 96.63
N GLN A 88 -28.27 -0.81 97.29
CA GLN A 88 -26.97 -1.47 97.09
C GLN A 88 -26.84 -1.98 95.64
N ASN A 89 -27.86 -2.66 95.11
CA ASN A 89 -27.86 -3.17 93.74
C ASN A 89 -27.77 -2.06 92.69
N LEU A 90 -28.48 -0.94 92.91
CA LEU A 90 -28.37 0.25 92.07
C LEU A 90 -26.97 0.88 92.13
N ASN A 91 -26.38 0.97 93.33
CA ASN A 91 -25.02 1.48 93.50
C ASN A 91 -23.98 0.55 92.87
N ASP A 92 -24.12 -0.76 92.98
CA ASP A 92 -23.22 -1.74 92.36
C ASP A 92 -23.34 -1.69 90.83
N ARG A 93 -24.56 -1.45 90.31
CA ARG A 93 -24.82 -1.27 88.88
C ARG A 93 -24.31 0.09 88.37
N LEU A 94 -24.36 1.14 89.18
CA LEU A 94 -23.77 2.44 88.85
C LEU A 94 -22.24 2.37 88.91
N ALA A 95 -21.67 1.64 89.87
CA ALA A 95 -20.23 1.39 89.95
C ALA A 95 -19.73 0.59 88.74
N SER A 96 -20.48 -0.45 88.30
CA SER A 96 -20.13 -1.19 87.09
C SER A 96 -20.30 -0.36 85.82
N TYR A 97 -21.31 0.51 85.75
CA TYR A 97 -21.46 1.46 84.65
C TYR A 97 -20.30 2.48 84.60
N LEU A 98 -19.93 3.06 85.74
CA LEU A 98 -18.78 3.98 85.83
C LEU A 98 -17.46 3.28 85.50
N ALA A 99 -17.28 2.03 85.94
CA ALA A 99 -16.11 1.23 85.56
C ALA A 99 -16.09 0.99 84.04
N HIS A 100 -17.24 0.68 83.43
CA HIS A 100 -17.35 0.48 82.00
C HIS A 100 -17.09 1.77 81.19
N VAL A 101 -17.64 2.91 81.63
CA VAL A 101 -17.36 4.21 81.03
C VAL A 101 -15.86 4.51 81.07
N ARG A 102 -15.19 4.28 82.21
CA ARG A 102 -13.72 4.47 82.30
C ARG A 102 -12.94 3.56 81.36
N THR A 103 -13.37 2.30 81.18
CA THR A 103 -12.73 1.40 80.21
C THR A 103 -12.93 1.86 78.76
N LEU A 104 -14.10 2.42 78.44
CA LEU A 104 -14.38 2.96 77.11
C LEU A 104 -13.62 4.27 76.86
N GLU A 105 -13.52 5.14 77.86
CA GLU A 105 -12.70 6.36 77.79
C GLU A 105 -11.23 6.03 77.56
N ALA A 106 -10.68 5.03 78.25
CA ALA A 106 -9.30 4.57 78.04
C ALA A 106 -9.09 3.99 76.64
N ALA A 107 -10.02 3.17 76.14
CA ALA A 107 -9.96 2.61 74.79
C ALA A 107 -10.10 3.68 73.70
N ASN A 108 -10.95 4.69 73.91
CA ASN A 108 -11.08 5.82 72.99
C ASN A 108 -9.80 6.65 72.95
N ALA A 109 -9.19 6.95 74.10
CA ALA A 109 -7.91 7.66 74.15
C ALA A 109 -6.80 6.89 73.41
N GLU A 110 -6.78 5.56 73.51
CA GLU A 110 -5.84 4.71 72.77
C GLU A 110 -6.10 4.78 71.24
N LEU A 111 -7.36 4.76 70.81
CA LEU A 111 -7.73 4.87 69.40
C LEU A 111 -7.42 6.25 68.82
N GLU A 112 -7.69 7.32 69.57
CA GLU A 112 -7.32 8.70 69.20
C GLU A 112 -5.81 8.81 69.00
N GLY A 113 -5.00 8.26 69.93
CA GLY A 113 -3.54 8.23 69.78
C GLY A 113 -3.07 7.40 68.57
N LYS A 114 -3.77 6.31 68.23
CA LYS A 114 -3.46 5.52 67.01
C LYS A 114 -3.82 6.28 65.72
N ILE A 115 -4.92 7.03 65.72
CA ILE A 115 -5.35 7.86 64.59
C ILE A 115 -4.38 9.02 64.39
N GLU A 116 -4.03 9.74 65.45
CA GLU A 116 -3.03 10.81 65.42
C GLU A 116 -1.69 10.27 64.94
N GLY A 117 -1.22 9.16 65.49
CA GLY A 117 0.00 8.50 65.02
C GLY A 117 -0.09 7.97 63.58
N TRP A 118 -1.29 7.69 63.05
CA TRP A 118 -1.48 7.32 61.65
C TRP A 118 -1.39 8.56 60.74
N TYR A 119 -2.01 9.68 61.12
CA TYR A 119 -1.89 10.94 60.40
C TYR A 119 -0.48 11.53 60.48
N ASP A 120 0.26 11.33 61.57
CA ASP A 120 1.66 11.77 61.65
C ASP A 120 2.58 10.95 60.74
N ARG A 121 2.28 9.66 60.52
CA ARG A 121 3.08 8.77 59.66
C ARG A 121 2.68 8.81 58.20
N TYR A 122 1.38 8.99 57.93
CA TYR A 122 0.79 8.86 56.60
C TYR A 122 0.01 10.11 56.18
N GLY A 123 0.17 11.22 56.90
CA GLY A 123 -0.48 12.48 56.60
C GLY A 123 -0.02 13.06 55.25
N PRO A 124 -0.87 13.86 54.59
CA PRO A 124 -0.60 14.43 53.27
C PRO A 124 0.69 15.25 53.20
N GLU A 125 1.12 15.88 54.31
CA GLU A 125 2.35 16.68 54.36
C GLU A 125 3.63 15.84 54.33
N ARG A 126 3.58 14.55 54.70
CA ARG A 126 4.76 13.67 54.76
C ARG A 126 4.86 12.67 53.63
N PHE A 127 3.93 12.67 52.68
CA PHE A 127 4.09 11.97 51.41
C PHE A 127 4.85 12.87 50.42
N PRO A 128 6.14 12.62 50.12
CA PRO A 128 6.92 13.44 49.19
C PRO A 128 6.52 13.23 47.71
N GLY A 129 5.37 12.61 47.45
CA GLY A 129 4.93 12.18 46.11
C GLY A 129 3.62 12.79 45.61
N LEU A 130 2.81 13.43 46.48
CA LEU A 130 1.55 14.06 46.04
C LEU A 130 1.70 15.56 45.73
N GLY A 131 2.89 16.11 45.94
CA GLY A 131 3.30 17.47 45.57
C GLY A 131 4.41 17.49 44.52
N GLN A 132 4.50 16.46 43.67
CA GLN A 132 5.43 16.50 42.54
C GLN A 132 4.83 17.42 41.47
N ASP A 133 5.44 18.58 41.25
CA ASP A 133 4.96 19.57 40.28
C ASP A 133 5.04 19.02 38.85
N TYR A 134 3.96 18.41 38.37
CA TYR A 134 3.84 17.89 37.00
C TYR A 134 3.83 19.00 35.92
N SER A 135 3.83 20.28 36.34
CA SER A 135 3.87 21.47 35.49
C SER A 135 4.97 21.41 34.42
N ARG A 136 6.15 20.86 34.76
CA ARG A 136 7.27 20.71 33.82
C ARG A 136 6.97 19.74 32.66
N TYR A 137 6.19 18.69 32.91
CA TYR A 137 5.79 17.74 31.86
C TYR A 137 4.75 18.34 30.93
N PHE A 138 3.85 19.20 31.42
CA PHE A 138 2.87 19.87 30.56
C PHE A 138 3.53 20.79 29.52
N SER A 139 4.59 21.53 29.91
CA SER A 139 5.36 22.33 28.95
C SER A 139 6.01 21.46 27.87
N ALA A 140 6.66 20.35 28.27
CA ALA A 140 7.30 19.43 27.32
C ALA A 140 6.29 18.74 26.39
N ILE A 141 5.11 18.38 26.90
CA ILE A 141 4.01 17.80 26.11
C ILE A 141 3.49 18.82 25.09
N GLU A 142 3.35 20.09 25.49
CA GLU A 142 2.88 21.14 24.58
C GLU A 142 3.91 21.44 23.49
N ASP A 143 5.20 21.47 23.83
CA ASP A 143 6.28 21.61 22.85
C ASP A 143 6.29 20.45 21.84
N LEU A 144 6.11 19.21 22.31
CA LEU A 144 6.01 18.04 21.44
C LEU A 144 4.77 18.09 20.55
N LYS A 145 3.62 18.52 21.06
CA LYS A 145 2.40 18.72 20.24
C LYS A 145 2.62 19.77 19.16
N ASN A 146 3.22 20.91 19.51
CA ASN A 146 3.55 21.95 18.57
C ASN A 146 4.54 21.45 17.50
N GLN A 147 5.51 20.64 17.90
CA GLN A 147 6.43 20.01 16.96
C GLN A 147 5.69 19.07 16.00
N ILE A 148 4.80 18.19 16.50
CA ILE A 148 3.99 17.30 15.67
C ILE A 148 3.17 18.12 14.67
N ILE A 149 2.45 19.15 15.12
CA ILE A 149 1.64 20.02 14.26
C ILE A 149 2.51 20.69 13.19
N SER A 150 3.67 21.20 13.56
CA SER A 150 4.60 21.85 12.62
C SER A 150 5.12 20.87 11.56
N VAL A 151 5.45 19.63 11.96
CA VAL A 151 5.93 18.58 11.04
C VAL A 151 4.79 18.11 10.15
N THR A 152 3.58 17.94 10.66
CA THR A 152 2.40 17.58 9.85
C THR A 152 2.08 18.67 8.83
N ALA A 153 2.13 19.96 9.22
CA ALA A 153 1.92 21.08 8.30
C ALA A 153 3.04 21.16 7.24
N CYS A 154 4.29 20.94 7.64
CA CYS A 154 5.43 20.87 6.72
C CYS A 154 5.28 19.71 5.73
N ASN A 155 4.89 18.53 6.20
CA ASN A 155 4.65 17.36 5.36
C ASN A 155 3.53 17.63 4.34
N ALA A 156 2.41 18.23 4.77
CA ALA A 156 1.35 18.63 3.86
C ALA A 156 1.84 19.64 2.80
N SER A 157 2.67 20.61 3.19
CA SER A 157 3.28 21.55 2.25
C SER A 157 4.21 20.86 1.23
N ILE A 158 5.02 19.91 1.67
CA ILE A 158 5.92 19.13 0.79
C ILE A 158 5.11 18.28 -0.19
N ILE A 159 4.03 17.62 0.27
CA ILE A 159 3.14 16.84 -0.60
C ILE A 159 2.55 17.74 -1.69
N LEU A 160 2.05 18.92 -1.34
CA LEU A 160 1.53 19.87 -2.33
C LEU A 160 2.60 20.34 -3.33
N GLN A 161 3.83 20.57 -2.87
CA GLN A 161 4.95 20.91 -3.76
C GLN A 161 5.30 19.74 -4.69
N ASN A 162 5.26 18.50 -4.20
CA ASN A 162 5.48 17.30 -5.01
C ASN A 162 4.40 17.15 -6.08
N ASP A 163 3.13 17.31 -5.70
CA ASP A 163 2.01 17.25 -6.64
C ASP A 163 2.10 18.36 -7.69
N ASN A 164 2.46 19.58 -7.29
CA ASN A 164 2.66 20.69 -8.22
C ASN A 164 3.82 20.42 -9.21
N ALA A 165 4.95 19.91 -8.71
CA ALA A 165 6.08 19.54 -9.55
C ALA A 165 5.73 18.42 -10.52
N ARG A 166 4.95 17.42 -10.06
CA ARG A 166 4.46 16.32 -10.89
C ARG A 166 3.52 16.80 -11.99
N LEU A 167 2.54 17.65 -11.66
CA LEU A 167 1.63 18.25 -12.64
C LEU A 167 2.40 19.07 -13.68
N THR A 168 3.42 19.81 -13.25
CA THR A 168 4.28 20.59 -14.15
C THR A 168 5.10 19.68 -15.08
N ALA A 169 5.64 18.57 -14.55
CA ALA A 169 6.37 17.59 -15.34
C ALA A 169 5.46 16.91 -16.39
N ASP A 170 4.23 16.55 -16.00
CA ASP A 170 3.25 15.95 -16.90
C ASP A 170 2.81 16.93 -18.00
N ASP A 171 2.64 18.22 -17.70
CA ASP A 171 2.38 19.27 -18.70
C ASP A 171 3.53 19.41 -19.70
N PHE A 172 4.78 19.42 -19.23
CA PHE A 172 5.93 19.45 -20.13
C PHE A 172 6.05 18.19 -20.98
N LYS A 173 5.75 17.02 -20.41
CA LYS A 173 5.73 15.76 -21.15
C LYS A 173 4.69 15.80 -22.27
N LEU A 174 3.47 16.24 -21.99
CA LEU A 174 2.41 16.35 -23.00
C LEU A 174 2.80 17.36 -24.09
N LYS A 175 3.38 18.50 -23.72
CA LYS A 175 3.90 19.49 -24.69
C LYS A 175 4.99 18.89 -25.57
N TYR A 176 5.92 18.15 -25.00
CA TYR A 176 6.98 17.47 -25.74
C TYR A 176 6.42 16.42 -26.70
N GLU A 177 5.48 15.57 -26.25
CA GLU A 177 4.85 14.56 -27.11
C GLU A 177 4.10 15.20 -28.29
N ASN A 178 3.40 16.31 -28.05
CA ASN A 178 2.73 17.08 -29.10
C ASN A 178 3.74 17.67 -30.10
N GLU A 179 4.80 18.33 -29.62
CA GLU A 179 5.83 18.93 -30.47
C GLU A 179 6.59 17.87 -31.28
N LEU A 180 6.90 16.73 -30.66
CA LEU A 180 7.51 15.59 -31.35
C LEU A 180 6.61 15.07 -32.48
N SER A 181 5.31 14.96 -32.23
CA SER A 181 4.35 14.54 -33.27
C SER A 181 4.30 15.53 -34.43
N LEU A 182 4.34 16.84 -34.15
CA LEU A 182 4.37 17.88 -35.16
C LEU A 182 5.68 17.85 -35.96
N HIS A 183 6.81 17.67 -35.28
CA HIS A 183 8.12 17.49 -35.92
C HIS A 183 8.14 16.30 -36.86
N GLN A 184 7.58 15.14 -36.48
CA GLN A 184 7.51 13.96 -37.34
C GLN A 184 6.66 14.22 -38.61
N ILE A 185 5.54 14.95 -38.48
CA ILE A 185 4.72 15.34 -39.63
C ILE A 185 5.50 16.29 -40.55
N MET A 186 6.14 17.31 -39.98
CA MET A 186 6.95 18.26 -40.75
C MET A 186 8.14 17.60 -41.44
N GLU A 187 8.80 16.63 -40.78
CA GLU A 187 9.89 15.86 -41.36
C GLU A 187 9.40 14.98 -42.52
N ALA A 188 8.24 14.32 -42.36
CA ALA A 188 7.60 13.57 -43.43
C ALA A 188 7.27 14.47 -44.63
N ASP A 189 6.70 15.65 -44.41
CA ASP A 189 6.41 16.62 -45.47
C ASP A 189 7.68 17.14 -46.16
N THR A 190 8.73 17.41 -45.40
CA THR A 190 10.02 17.83 -45.96
C THR A 190 10.63 16.74 -46.84
N ASN A 191 10.57 15.47 -46.40
CA ASN A 191 11.04 14.33 -47.18
C ASN A 191 10.18 14.12 -48.45
N ASN A 192 8.86 14.29 -48.36
CA ASN A 192 7.97 14.25 -49.51
C ASN A 192 8.32 15.35 -50.52
N LEU A 193 8.56 16.59 -50.07
CA LEU A 193 8.98 17.70 -50.94
C LEU A 193 10.34 17.45 -51.59
N ARG A 194 11.30 16.88 -50.86
CA ARG A 194 12.59 16.46 -51.43
C ARG A 194 12.41 15.42 -52.53
N ARG A 195 11.55 14.43 -52.32
CA ARG A 195 11.24 13.42 -53.35
C ARG A 195 10.62 14.06 -54.60
N VAL A 196 9.65 14.97 -54.42
CA VAL A 196 9.04 15.69 -55.55
C VAL A 196 10.08 16.52 -56.30
N LEU A 197 11.02 17.16 -55.60
CA LEU A 197 12.13 17.88 -56.22
C LEU A 197 13.03 16.94 -57.04
N GLU A 198 13.35 15.75 -56.51
CA GLU A 198 14.15 14.74 -57.22
C GLU A 198 13.42 14.22 -58.47
N GLU A 199 12.12 13.94 -58.38
CA GLU A 199 11.27 13.57 -59.52
C GLU A 199 11.23 14.68 -60.58
N LEU A 200 11.07 15.94 -60.18
CA LEU A 200 11.11 17.09 -61.10
C LEU A 200 12.49 17.27 -61.74
N THR A 201 13.56 17.05 -60.99
CA THR A 201 14.94 17.13 -61.50
C THR A 201 15.16 16.06 -62.55
N LEU A 202 14.71 14.83 -62.31
CA LEU A 202 14.79 13.74 -63.26
C LEU A 202 14.00 14.05 -64.54
N CYS A 203 12.77 14.55 -64.42
CA CYS A 203 11.98 15.02 -65.57
C CYS A 203 12.67 16.16 -66.34
N ALA A 204 13.31 17.10 -65.65
CA ALA A 204 14.05 18.18 -66.29
C ALA A 204 15.24 17.65 -67.09
N THR A 205 16.02 16.72 -66.52
CA THR A 205 17.14 16.08 -67.22
C THR A 205 16.69 15.24 -68.41
N ASP A 206 15.55 14.53 -68.31
CA ASP A 206 14.99 13.79 -69.45
C ASP A 206 14.58 14.72 -70.60
N LEU A 207 13.93 15.84 -70.27
CA LEU A 207 13.59 16.86 -71.26
C LEU A 207 14.83 17.54 -71.87
N GLU A 208 15.88 17.76 -71.09
CA GLU A 208 17.16 18.31 -71.57
C GLU A 208 17.82 17.35 -72.56
N ILE A 209 17.89 16.05 -72.25
CA ILE A 209 18.38 15.01 -73.16
C ILE A 209 17.53 14.96 -74.45
N GLN A 210 16.21 15.01 -74.35
CA GLN A 210 15.34 15.04 -75.54
C GLN A 210 15.58 16.29 -76.39
N HIS A 211 15.81 17.44 -75.76
CA HIS A 211 16.13 18.68 -76.44
C HIS A 211 17.50 18.58 -77.14
N GLU A 212 18.53 18.08 -76.46
CA GLU A 212 19.86 17.84 -77.04
C GLU A 212 19.79 16.91 -78.25
N ASN A 213 19.12 15.76 -78.13
CA ASN A 213 18.91 14.82 -79.23
C ASN A 213 18.26 15.48 -80.45
N LEU A 214 17.18 16.26 -80.25
CA LEU A 214 16.51 16.97 -81.34
C LEU A 214 17.41 18.04 -81.98
N THR A 215 18.24 18.73 -81.19
CA THR A 215 19.21 19.69 -81.73
C THR A 215 20.31 19.00 -82.54
N GLU A 216 20.81 17.86 -82.08
CA GLU A 216 21.76 17.03 -82.82
C GLU A 216 21.19 16.56 -84.15
N GLU A 217 19.95 16.03 -84.16
CA GLU A 217 19.25 15.64 -85.39
C GLU A 217 19.11 16.81 -86.38
N LEU A 218 18.78 18.01 -85.88
CA LEU A 218 18.65 19.22 -86.70
C LEU A 218 20.00 19.60 -87.32
N THR A 219 21.08 19.61 -86.53
CA THR A 219 22.42 19.91 -87.05
C THR A 219 22.91 18.86 -88.05
N TYR A 220 22.59 17.58 -87.81
CA TYR A 220 22.90 16.49 -88.73
C TYR A 220 22.20 16.68 -90.07
N LEU A 221 20.89 16.98 -90.05
CA LEU A 221 20.10 17.27 -91.26
C LEU A 221 20.64 18.49 -92.02
N GLN A 222 21.00 19.57 -91.32
CA GLN A 222 21.60 20.76 -91.92
C GLN A 222 22.93 20.44 -92.62
N LYS A 223 23.81 19.70 -91.94
CA LYS A 223 25.10 19.29 -92.50
C LYS A 223 24.92 18.38 -93.71
N ASN A 224 24.00 17.42 -93.65
CA ASN A 224 23.71 16.55 -94.79
C ASN A 224 23.21 17.36 -96.00
N HIS A 225 22.30 18.31 -95.77
CA HIS A 225 21.83 19.21 -96.84
C HIS A 225 22.98 20.07 -97.42
N GLU A 226 23.87 20.60 -96.58
CA GLU A 226 25.03 21.36 -97.03
C GLU A 226 26.05 20.50 -97.81
N GLU A 227 26.22 19.24 -97.42
CA GLU A 227 27.05 18.28 -98.13
C GLU A 227 26.46 17.87 -99.48
N GLU A 228 25.15 17.58 -99.54
CA GLU A 228 24.43 17.27 -100.78
C GLU A 228 24.48 18.45 -101.76
N THR A 229 24.26 19.67 -101.28
CA THR A 229 24.37 20.88 -102.12
C THR A 229 25.81 21.11 -102.61
N ARG A 230 26.82 20.93 -101.75
CA ARG A 230 28.24 20.96 -102.17
C ARG A 230 28.57 19.84 -103.17
N ALA A 231 28.03 18.64 -102.99
CA ALA A 231 28.25 17.51 -103.89
C ALA A 231 27.63 17.77 -105.28
N LEU A 232 26.39 18.27 -105.32
CA LEU A 232 25.73 18.71 -106.56
C LEU A 232 26.51 19.84 -107.23
N GLN A 233 27.07 20.78 -106.47
CA GLN A 233 27.94 21.84 -106.99
C GLN A 233 29.25 21.30 -107.58
N ARG A 234 29.89 20.30 -106.93
CA ARG A 234 31.11 19.64 -107.45
C ARG A 234 30.83 18.76 -108.67
N ALA A 235 29.71 18.04 -108.69
CA ALA A 235 29.32 17.21 -109.84
C ALA A 235 29.08 18.04 -111.11
N SER A 236 28.85 19.36 -110.96
CA SER A 236 28.73 20.30 -112.07
C SER A 236 30.07 20.77 -112.68
N GLY A 237 31.23 20.35 -112.17
CA GLY A 237 32.51 21.03 -112.49
C GLY A 237 33.78 20.19 -112.73
N GLY A 238 33.75 18.86 -112.89
CA GLY A 238 35.00 18.08 -112.95
C GLY A 238 35.00 16.88 -113.88
N ASN A 239 35.49 17.07 -115.12
CA ASN A 239 35.99 15.97 -115.96
C ASN A 239 37.50 15.81 -115.66
N VAL A 240 37.88 14.76 -114.92
CA VAL A 240 39.28 14.51 -114.56
C VAL A 240 39.80 13.31 -115.35
N ASN A 241 40.66 13.60 -116.32
CA ASN A 241 41.52 12.65 -117.03
C ASN A 241 42.72 12.32 -116.13
N VAL A 242 42.95 11.04 -115.83
CA VAL A 242 44.08 10.56 -115.01
C VAL A 242 44.92 9.62 -115.87
N GLU A 243 46.09 10.10 -116.32
CA GLU A 243 47.09 9.29 -117.01
C GLU A 243 48.08 8.68 -115.99
N MET A 244 48.20 7.36 -116.04
CA MET A 244 48.96 6.52 -115.12
C MET A 244 50.36 6.23 -115.69
N ASN A 245 51.42 6.65 -115.00
CA ASN A 245 52.80 6.23 -115.27
C ASN A 245 53.17 5.04 -114.37
N ALA A 246 53.28 3.84 -114.96
CA ALA A 246 53.72 2.63 -114.27
C ALA A 246 55.24 2.43 -114.42
N ALA A 247 55.94 2.44 -113.29
CA ALA A 247 57.36 2.12 -113.15
C ALA A 247 57.59 0.57 -113.19
N PRO A 248 58.83 0.09 -113.38
CA PRO A 248 59.13 -1.24 -113.92
C PRO A 248 58.73 -2.42 -113.02
N GLY A 249 58.32 -3.50 -113.67
CA GLY A 249 57.76 -4.71 -113.05
C GLY A 249 58.70 -5.38 -112.05
N VAL A 250 58.37 -5.22 -110.78
CA VAL A 250 58.65 -6.20 -109.73
C VAL A 250 57.81 -7.44 -110.05
N ASP A 251 58.36 -8.63 -109.81
CA ASP A 251 57.63 -9.90 -109.96
C ASP A 251 56.40 -9.91 -109.04
N LEU A 252 55.29 -9.51 -109.64
CA LEU A 252 54.03 -9.23 -108.97
C LEU A 252 53.49 -10.48 -108.28
N THR A 253 53.82 -11.66 -108.79
CA THR A 253 53.37 -12.94 -108.26
C THR A 253 53.99 -13.22 -106.89
N VAL A 254 55.30 -12.98 -106.76
CA VAL A 254 56.03 -13.18 -105.49
C VAL A 254 55.63 -12.12 -104.47
N LEU A 255 55.49 -10.85 -104.90
CA LEU A 255 55.07 -9.77 -104.02
C LEU A 255 53.62 -9.97 -103.52
N LEU A 256 52.69 -10.35 -104.41
CA LEU A 256 51.30 -10.62 -104.02
C LEU A 256 51.19 -11.84 -103.09
N ASN A 257 51.98 -12.89 -103.31
CA ASN A 257 52.00 -14.05 -102.43
C ASN A 257 52.58 -13.71 -101.05
N ASN A 258 53.65 -12.92 -100.98
CA ASN A 258 54.21 -12.44 -99.71
C ASN A 258 53.22 -11.51 -98.98
N MET A 259 52.59 -10.58 -99.69
CA MET A 259 51.54 -9.73 -99.10
C MET A 259 50.38 -10.57 -98.57
N ARG A 260 49.95 -11.61 -99.31
CA ARG A 260 48.89 -12.51 -98.88
C ARG A 260 49.28 -13.27 -97.61
N ALA A 261 50.50 -13.79 -97.53
CA ALA A 261 51.02 -14.48 -96.35
C ALA A 261 51.05 -13.54 -95.12
N GLU A 262 51.55 -12.31 -95.27
CA GLU A 262 51.56 -11.30 -94.20
C GLU A 262 50.14 -10.93 -93.73
N TYR A 263 49.18 -10.82 -94.66
CA TYR A 263 47.78 -10.58 -94.30
C TYR A 263 47.12 -11.77 -93.61
N GLU A 264 47.46 -12.99 -94.03
CA GLU A 264 46.94 -14.22 -93.44
C GLU A 264 47.50 -14.42 -92.02
N ASP A 265 48.80 -14.16 -91.81
CA ASP A 265 49.42 -14.14 -90.49
C ASP A 265 48.82 -13.05 -89.60
N LEU A 266 48.61 -11.84 -90.12
CA LEU A 266 47.96 -10.75 -89.38
C LEU A 266 46.50 -11.08 -89.03
N ALA A 267 45.76 -11.71 -89.94
CA ALA A 267 44.38 -12.14 -89.69
C ALA A 267 44.31 -13.28 -88.67
N GLU A 268 45.24 -14.23 -88.73
CA GLU A 268 45.38 -15.33 -87.77
C GLU A 268 45.76 -14.80 -86.38
N GLN A 269 46.68 -13.84 -86.30
CA GLN A 269 47.06 -13.13 -85.08
C GLN A 269 45.86 -12.37 -84.49
N ASN A 270 45.15 -11.59 -85.31
CA ASN A 270 43.97 -10.83 -84.89
C ASN A 270 42.85 -11.77 -84.37
N ARG A 271 42.62 -12.91 -85.04
CA ARG A 271 41.68 -13.94 -84.58
C ARG A 271 42.08 -14.50 -83.21
N LYS A 272 43.36 -14.84 -83.02
CA LYS A 272 43.87 -15.35 -81.73
C LYS A 272 43.74 -14.31 -80.62
N ASP A 273 44.06 -13.05 -80.90
CA ASP A 273 43.96 -11.97 -79.92
C ASP A 273 42.50 -11.68 -79.56
N ALA A 274 41.58 -11.71 -80.53
CA ALA A 274 40.14 -11.58 -80.30
C ALA A 274 39.59 -12.75 -79.46
N GLU A 275 40.00 -13.99 -79.76
CA GLU A 275 39.63 -15.16 -78.96
C GLU A 275 40.20 -15.09 -77.54
N ALA A 276 41.45 -14.64 -77.38
CA ALA A 276 42.08 -14.48 -76.06
C ALA A 276 41.34 -13.41 -75.24
N CYS A 277 41.04 -12.24 -75.83
CA CYS A 277 40.27 -11.18 -75.19
C CYS A 277 38.86 -11.66 -74.81
N PHE A 278 38.18 -12.39 -75.68
CA PHE A 278 36.86 -12.95 -75.39
C PHE A 278 36.91 -13.94 -74.23
N ARG A 279 37.91 -14.83 -74.20
CA ARG A 279 38.10 -15.80 -73.11
C ARG A 279 38.40 -15.11 -71.79
N GLU A 280 39.26 -14.10 -71.79
CA GLU A 280 39.58 -13.32 -70.58
C GLU A 280 38.35 -12.60 -70.03
N LYS A 281 37.58 -11.90 -70.90
CA LYS A 281 36.34 -11.22 -70.50
C LYS A 281 35.28 -12.20 -70.00
N SER A 282 35.13 -13.34 -70.67
CA SER A 282 34.19 -14.39 -70.25
C SER A 282 34.58 -15.01 -68.91
N ALA A 283 35.88 -15.28 -68.69
CA ALA A 283 36.37 -15.80 -67.42
C ALA A 283 36.22 -14.78 -66.28
N SER A 284 36.51 -13.50 -66.54
CA SER A 284 36.28 -12.42 -65.56
C SER A 284 34.81 -12.28 -65.21
N LEU A 285 33.90 -12.34 -66.20
CA LEU A 285 32.47 -12.27 -65.97
C LEU A 285 31.97 -13.48 -65.17
N GLN A 286 32.42 -14.69 -65.50
CA GLN A 286 32.05 -15.91 -64.79
C GLN A 286 32.51 -15.88 -63.32
N LYS A 287 33.71 -15.35 -63.07
CA LYS A 287 34.21 -15.13 -61.71
C LYS A 287 33.33 -14.13 -60.96
N GLN A 288 33.04 -12.98 -61.56
CA GLN A 288 32.17 -11.96 -60.95
C GLN A 288 30.78 -12.52 -60.63
N ILE A 289 30.16 -13.28 -61.54
CA ILE A 289 28.87 -13.93 -61.29
C ILE A 289 28.94 -14.89 -60.09
N SER A 290 30.05 -15.62 -59.94
CA SER A 290 30.23 -16.56 -58.84
C SER A 290 30.44 -15.84 -57.51
N ASP A 291 31.21 -14.75 -57.50
CA ASP A 291 31.44 -13.90 -56.34
C ASP A 291 30.14 -13.21 -55.90
N ASP A 292 29.39 -12.64 -56.85
CA ASP A 292 28.08 -12.00 -56.61
C ASP A 292 27.04 -12.99 -56.10
N ALA A 293 26.99 -14.21 -56.66
CA ALA A 293 26.12 -15.28 -56.16
C ALA A 293 26.51 -15.71 -54.73
N GLY A 294 27.81 -15.78 -54.43
CA GLY A 294 28.33 -16.03 -53.09
C GLY A 294 27.91 -14.93 -52.10
N ALA A 295 28.09 -13.66 -52.47
CA ALA A 295 27.68 -12.52 -51.66
C ALA A 295 26.16 -12.49 -51.42
N ALA A 296 25.35 -12.74 -52.46
CA ALA A 296 23.90 -12.79 -52.36
C ALA A 296 23.41 -13.91 -51.43
N THR A 297 24.01 -15.10 -51.52
CA THR A 297 23.66 -16.24 -50.63
C THR A 297 24.07 -15.96 -49.18
N ALA A 298 25.23 -15.34 -48.94
CA ALA A 298 25.66 -14.93 -47.61
C ALA A 298 24.70 -13.90 -46.99
N ALA A 299 24.33 -12.87 -47.75
CA ALA A 299 23.35 -11.86 -47.30
C ALA A 299 21.98 -12.48 -47.00
N ARG A 300 21.52 -13.43 -47.84
CA ARG A 300 20.27 -14.17 -47.60
C ARG A 300 20.31 -14.97 -46.29
N ASN A 301 21.44 -15.61 -46.00
CA ASN A 301 21.62 -16.38 -44.77
C ASN A 301 21.64 -15.47 -43.53
N GLN A 302 22.31 -14.32 -43.59
CA GLN A 302 22.30 -13.34 -42.51
C GLN A 302 20.88 -12.81 -42.24
N LEU A 303 20.10 -12.51 -43.28
CA LEU A 303 18.71 -12.09 -43.14
C LEU A 303 17.85 -13.17 -42.47
N MET A 304 18.02 -14.44 -42.87
CA MET A 304 17.32 -15.56 -42.24
C MET A 304 17.69 -15.72 -40.76
N GLU A 305 18.96 -15.57 -40.39
CA GLU A 305 19.41 -15.65 -39.00
C GLU A 305 18.85 -14.50 -38.16
N GLN A 306 18.90 -13.27 -38.68
CA GLN A 306 18.29 -12.11 -38.02
C GLN A 306 16.78 -12.29 -37.83
N LYS A 307 16.08 -12.82 -38.85
CA LYS A 307 14.65 -13.12 -38.75
C LYS A 307 14.37 -14.17 -37.68
N ARG A 308 15.21 -15.22 -37.57
CA ARG A 308 15.10 -16.24 -36.53
C ARG A 308 15.32 -15.64 -35.13
N SER A 309 16.36 -14.82 -34.97
CA SER A 309 16.65 -14.12 -33.71
C SER A 309 15.50 -13.19 -33.30
N LEU A 310 14.93 -12.43 -34.24
CA LEU A 310 13.77 -11.57 -33.97
C LEU A 310 12.58 -12.40 -33.47
N GLN A 311 12.26 -13.50 -34.15
CA GLN A 311 11.17 -14.39 -33.73
C GLN A 311 11.41 -14.98 -32.34
N THR A 312 12.64 -15.40 -32.02
CA THR A 312 12.99 -15.89 -30.68
C THR A 312 12.77 -14.81 -29.63
N LEU A 313 13.25 -13.58 -29.87
CA LEU A 313 13.10 -12.47 -28.93
C LEU A 313 11.63 -12.05 -28.77
N GLU A 314 10.82 -12.13 -29.83
CA GLU A 314 9.39 -11.86 -29.77
C GLU A 314 8.64 -12.90 -28.93
N ILE A 315 9.00 -14.19 -29.05
CA ILE A 315 8.44 -15.25 -28.20
C ILE A 315 8.85 -15.05 -26.73
N GLU A 316 10.12 -14.70 -26.48
CA GLU A 316 10.59 -14.39 -25.13
C GLU A 316 9.81 -13.21 -24.54
N LEU A 317 9.61 -12.13 -25.31
CA LEU A 317 8.80 -10.99 -24.89
C LEU A 317 7.37 -11.41 -24.55
N GLN A 318 6.72 -12.20 -25.42
CA GLN A 318 5.37 -12.72 -25.15
C GLN A 318 5.32 -13.59 -23.90
N SER A 319 6.34 -14.42 -23.67
CA SER A 319 6.43 -15.26 -22.46
C SER A 319 6.57 -14.43 -21.18
N LEU A 320 7.38 -13.35 -21.22
CA LEU A 320 7.58 -12.45 -20.09
C LEU A 320 6.32 -11.64 -19.80
N LEU A 321 5.59 -11.21 -20.83
CA LEU A 321 4.29 -10.55 -20.67
C LEU A 321 3.26 -11.49 -20.04
N ALA A 322 3.19 -12.76 -20.45
CA ALA A 322 2.30 -13.74 -19.85
C ALA A 322 2.68 -14.01 -18.38
N MET A 323 3.97 -14.13 -18.08
CA MET A 323 4.47 -14.29 -16.71
C MET A 323 4.10 -13.08 -15.84
N LYS A 324 4.32 -11.86 -16.35
CA LYS A 324 3.92 -10.62 -15.67
C LYS A 324 2.42 -10.61 -15.35
N GLN A 325 1.57 -10.94 -16.32
CA GLN A 325 0.12 -11.00 -16.13
C GLN A 325 -0.27 -12.04 -15.06
N SER A 326 0.40 -13.19 -15.02
CA SER A 326 0.14 -14.19 -13.97
C SER A 326 0.50 -13.68 -12.58
N TYR A 327 1.62 -12.96 -12.43
CA TYR A 327 1.99 -12.36 -11.15
C TYR A 327 1.07 -11.21 -10.74
N GLU A 328 0.65 -10.35 -11.66
CA GLU A 328 -0.35 -9.31 -11.39
C GLU A 328 -1.68 -9.94 -10.94
N HIS A 329 -2.09 -11.06 -11.54
CA HIS A 329 -3.30 -11.78 -11.15
C HIS A 329 -3.19 -12.37 -9.74
N THR A 330 -2.10 -13.08 -9.44
CA THR A 330 -1.87 -13.64 -8.11
C THR A 330 -1.77 -12.54 -7.05
N LEU A 331 -1.11 -11.41 -7.36
CA LEU A 331 -1.05 -10.26 -6.46
C LEU A 331 -2.46 -9.74 -6.15
N ALA A 332 -3.26 -9.46 -7.19
CA ALA A 332 -4.63 -8.98 -7.01
C ALA A 332 -5.53 -9.97 -6.23
N GLU A 333 -5.36 -11.28 -6.47
CA GLU A 333 -6.06 -12.32 -5.71
C GLU A 333 -5.65 -12.30 -4.23
N THR A 334 -4.35 -12.22 -3.93
CA THR A 334 -3.87 -12.14 -2.55
C THR A 334 -4.32 -10.87 -1.83
N GLU A 335 -4.25 -9.71 -2.48
CA GLU A 335 -4.76 -8.44 -1.96
C GLU A 335 -6.26 -8.51 -1.68
N GLY A 336 -7.04 -9.09 -2.61
CA GLY A 336 -8.46 -9.33 -2.43
C GLY A 336 -8.77 -10.23 -1.24
N ASN A 337 -8.02 -11.33 -1.08
CA ASN A 337 -8.16 -12.24 0.05
C ASN A 337 -7.86 -11.56 1.39
N TYR A 338 -6.80 -10.75 1.47
CA TYR A 338 -6.49 -9.98 2.68
C TYR A 338 -7.54 -8.90 2.98
N CYS A 339 -8.08 -8.24 1.97
CA CYS A 339 -9.17 -7.28 2.13
C CYS A 339 -10.41 -7.94 2.75
N VAL A 340 -10.79 -9.13 2.27
CA VAL A 340 -11.91 -9.91 2.83
C VAL A 340 -11.63 -10.34 4.28
N GLN A 341 -10.41 -10.79 4.59
CA GLN A 341 -10.04 -11.15 5.96
C GLN A 341 -10.09 -9.94 6.91
N LEU A 342 -9.59 -8.78 6.47
CA LEU A 342 -9.68 -7.54 7.24
C LEU A 342 -11.13 -7.12 7.47
N GLN A 343 -11.98 -7.21 6.45
CA GLN A 343 -13.40 -6.93 6.59
C GLN A 343 -14.05 -7.88 7.60
N GLN A 344 -13.74 -9.18 7.55
CA GLN A 344 -14.28 -10.15 8.49
C GLN A 344 -13.87 -9.85 9.94
N ILE A 345 -12.62 -9.44 10.17
CA ILE A 345 -12.15 -9.04 11.51
C ILE A 345 -12.86 -7.75 11.94
N GLN A 346 -13.01 -6.77 11.05
CA GLN A 346 -13.71 -5.52 11.35
C GLN A 346 -15.19 -5.77 11.71
N ASP A 347 -15.86 -6.68 11.01
CA ASP A 347 -17.23 -7.08 11.31
C ASP A 347 -17.32 -7.75 12.69
N GLN A 348 -16.37 -8.64 13.03
CA GLN A 348 -16.29 -9.26 14.36
C GLN A 348 -16.09 -8.22 15.47
N ILE A 349 -15.18 -7.26 15.27
CA ILE A 349 -14.99 -6.13 16.20
C ILE A 349 -16.30 -5.37 16.36
N GLY A 350 -16.97 -5.02 15.26
CA GLY A 350 -18.25 -4.31 15.31
C GLY A 350 -19.31 -5.05 16.10
N THR A 351 -19.43 -6.38 15.92
CA THR A 351 -20.39 -7.18 16.71
C THR A 351 -20.06 -7.20 18.20
N MET A 352 -18.78 -7.23 18.57
CA MET A 352 -18.35 -7.20 19.98
C MET A 352 -18.56 -5.82 20.60
N GLU A 353 -18.29 -4.75 19.84
CA GLU A 353 -18.58 -3.36 20.27
C GLU A 353 -20.08 -3.14 20.49
N GLU A 354 -20.94 -3.68 19.61
CA GLU A 354 -22.39 -3.62 19.77
C GLU A 354 -22.86 -4.37 21.02
N GLN A 355 -22.33 -5.58 21.27
CA GLN A 355 -22.63 -6.33 22.49
C GLN A 355 -22.19 -5.60 23.76
N LEU A 356 -20.99 -5.00 23.76
CA LEU A 356 -20.52 -4.19 24.88
C LEU A 356 -21.41 -2.97 25.13
N GLN A 357 -21.83 -2.29 24.05
CA GLN A 357 -22.73 -1.16 24.15
C GLN A 357 -24.10 -1.57 24.69
N GLN A 358 -24.62 -2.72 24.24
CA GLN A 358 -25.87 -3.28 24.74
C GLN A 358 -25.81 -3.53 26.25
N ILE A 359 -24.78 -4.23 26.74
CA ILE A 359 -24.60 -4.53 28.18
C ILE A 359 -24.47 -3.24 28.99
N ARG A 360 -23.75 -2.22 28.49
CA ARG A 360 -23.67 -0.91 29.15
C ARG A 360 -25.03 -0.26 29.31
N THR A 361 -25.81 -0.19 28.23
CA THR A 361 -27.16 0.41 28.28
C THR A 361 -28.11 -0.36 29.19
N GLU A 362 -28.03 -1.70 29.21
CA GLU A 362 -28.82 -2.53 30.11
C GLU A 362 -28.42 -2.30 31.58
N THR A 363 -27.12 -2.21 31.87
CA THR A 363 -26.60 -1.94 33.22
C THR A 363 -27.02 -0.56 33.71
N GLU A 364 -26.96 0.46 32.84
CA GLU A 364 -27.46 1.80 33.14
C GLU A 364 -28.97 1.80 33.39
N GLY A 365 -29.74 1.04 32.62
CA GLY A 365 -31.18 0.84 32.84
C GLY A 365 -31.48 0.22 34.20
N GLN A 366 -30.82 -0.90 34.52
CA GLN A 366 -30.96 -1.57 35.82
C GLN A 366 -30.60 -0.64 36.99
N LYS A 367 -29.54 0.17 36.85
CA LYS A 367 -29.15 1.15 37.86
C LYS A 367 -30.28 2.15 38.14
N LEU A 368 -30.93 2.68 37.11
CA LEU A 368 -32.05 3.62 37.27
C LEU A 368 -33.25 2.96 37.95
N GLU A 369 -33.56 1.71 37.61
CA GLU A 369 -34.62 0.94 38.27
C GLU A 369 -34.31 0.72 39.77
N TYR A 370 -33.05 0.43 40.11
CA TYR A 370 -32.62 0.31 41.51
C TYR A 370 -32.72 1.62 42.27
N GLU A 371 -32.35 2.75 41.66
CA GLU A 371 -32.50 4.08 42.26
C GLU A 371 -33.97 4.40 42.54
N GLN A 372 -34.87 4.13 41.59
CA GLN A 372 -36.32 4.31 41.79
C GLN A 372 -36.86 3.41 42.91
N LEU A 373 -36.43 2.16 42.98
CA LEU A 373 -36.85 1.24 44.04
C LEU A 373 -36.36 1.70 45.41
N LEU A 374 -35.14 2.24 45.49
CA LEU A 374 -34.59 2.82 46.72
C LEU A 374 -35.40 4.03 47.19
N ASP A 375 -35.82 4.91 46.26
CA ASP A 375 -36.67 6.06 46.57
C ASP A 375 -38.03 5.65 47.12
N ILE A 376 -38.68 4.66 46.49
CA ILE A 376 -39.96 4.10 46.99
C ILE A 376 -39.76 3.49 48.38
N LYS A 377 -38.68 2.72 48.58
CA LYS A 377 -38.36 2.10 49.86
C LYS A 377 -38.15 3.17 50.94
N MET A 378 -37.46 4.27 50.64
CA MET A 378 -37.31 5.39 51.57
C MET A 378 -38.66 6.04 51.92
N ILE A 379 -39.58 6.20 50.97
CA ILE A 379 -40.93 6.73 51.23
C ILE A 379 -41.71 5.78 52.16
N LEU A 380 -41.70 4.48 51.87
CA LEU A 380 -42.37 3.47 52.69
C LEU A 380 -41.79 3.41 54.12
N GLU A 381 -40.47 3.53 54.26
CA GLU A 381 -39.82 3.58 55.58
C GLU A 381 -40.29 4.79 56.41
N LYS A 382 -40.44 5.96 55.78
CA LYS A 382 -41.02 7.15 56.43
C LYS A 382 -42.49 6.93 56.80
N GLU A 383 -43.26 6.30 55.93
CA GLU A 383 -44.67 6.00 56.20
C GLU A 383 -44.81 5.06 57.42
N ILE A 384 -44.00 4.00 57.49
CA ILE A 384 -43.95 3.09 58.63
C ILE A 384 -43.55 3.85 59.91
N GLU A 385 -42.56 4.73 59.84
CA GLU A 385 -42.18 5.58 60.99
C GLU A 385 -43.34 6.44 61.47
N THR A 386 -44.11 7.04 60.54
CA THR A 386 -45.31 7.80 60.90
C THR A 386 -46.40 6.91 61.52
N TYR A 387 -46.63 5.71 60.99
CA TYR A 387 -47.58 4.76 61.56
C TYR A 387 -47.16 4.33 62.98
N CYS A 388 -45.87 4.04 63.21
CA CYS A 388 -45.36 3.72 64.54
C CYS A 388 -45.57 4.86 65.53
N ASN A 389 -45.33 6.12 65.12
CA ASN A 389 -45.53 7.29 65.98
C ASN A 389 -47.01 7.53 66.34
N LEU A 390 -47.94 7.27 65.41
CA LEU A 390 -49.38 7.37 65.67
C LEU A 390 -49.85 6.29 66.64
N LEU A 391 -49.38 5.05 66.47
CA LEU A 391 -49.66 3.93 67.38
C LEU A 391 -49.08 4.18 68.80
N ASP A 392 -47.88 4.75 68.90
CA ASP A 392 -47.26 5.12 70.18
C ASP A 392 -47.96 6.33 70.85
N GLY A 393 -48.73 7.13 70.10
CA GLY A 393 -49.44 8.31 70.58
C GLY A 393 -50.83 8.06 71.18
N GLU A 394 -51.46 6.91 70.90
CA GLU A 394 -52.86 6.64 71.29
C GLU A 394 -53.01 5.66 72.48
N GLU A 395 -51.96 4.93 72.90
CA GLU A 395 -52.03 4.03 74.06
C GLU A 395 -51.10 4.43 75.22
N GLY A 396 -51.69 5.12 76.19
CA GLY A 396 -51.22 5.04 77.56
C GLY A 396 -51.26 3.58 78.03
N THR A 397 -50.11 3.07 78.49
CA THR A 397 -49.94 1.82 79.25
C THR A 397 -50.27 0.50 78.53
N SER A 398 -49.33 -0.02 77.73
CA SER A 398 -48.91 -1.42 77.84
C SER A 398 -47.58 -1.67 77.11
N LYS A 399 -46.67 -2.38 77.77
CA LYS A 399 -45.39 -2.80 77.20
C LYS A 399 -45.64 -3.94 76.20
N ALA A 400 -45.42 -3.68 74.92
CA ALA A 400 -45.09 -4.71 73.93
C ALA A 400 -43.84 -4.27 73.15
N PRO A 401 -42.89 -5.17 72.84
CA PRO A 401 -41.64 -4.79 72.22
C PRO A 401 -41.90 -4.55 70.73
N CYS A 402 -42.02 -3.28 70.35
CA CYS A 402 -41.68 -2.86 69.00
C CYS A 402 -40.23 -3.31 68.78
N TYR A 403 -40.02 -4.20 67.79
CA TYR A 403 -38.70 -4.67 67.41
C TYR A 403 -37.91 -3.46 66.90
N LYS A 404 -37.26 -2.75 67.82
CA LYS A 404 -36.22 -1.79 67.50
C LYS A 404 -35.07 -2.59 66.91
N SER A 405 -35.13 -2.83 65.60
CA SER A 405 -33.91 -3.05 64.85
C SER A 405 -33.10 -1.77 65.02
N LYS A 406 -31.91 -1.94 65.60
CA LYS A 406 -31.01 -0.86 65.98
C LYS A 406 -30.86 0.13 64.84
N GLY A 407 -31.08 1.40 65.15
CA GLY A 407 -30.61 2.49 64.31
C GLY A 407 -29.11 2.34 64.06
N ALA A 408 -28.75 2.21 62.79
CA ALA A 408 -27.43 2.62 62.33
C ALA A 408 -27.52 4.13 62.08
N ARG A 409 -26.78 4.90 62.88
CA ARG A 409 -26.54 6.34 62.65
C ARG A 409 -25.83 6.50 61.29
N PRO A 410 -26.11 7.56 60.50
CA PRO A 410 -25.55 7.74 59.17
C PRO A 410 -24.03 7.90 59.27
N VAL A 411 -23.31 6.93 58.72
CA VAL A 411 -21.88 7.05 58.44
C VAL A 411 -21.77 7.27 56.94
N ASN A 412 -21.31 8.47 56.57
CA ASN A 412 -20.74 8.73 55.26
C ASN A 412 -19.64 7.70 54.99
N SER A 413 -19.88 6.81 54.03
CA SER A 413 -18.87 5.99 53.38
C SER A 413 -19.40 5.82 51.96
N GLY A 414 -18.93 6.58 50.97
CA GLY A 414 -17.55 6.51 50.54
C GLY A 414 -17.42 5.25 49.69
N ASN A 415 -17.41 5.45 48.37
CA ASN A 415 -17.22 4.49 47.29
C ASN A 415 -16.54 3.19 47.75
N GLN A 416 -17.31 2.11 47.90
CA GLN A 416 -16.76 0.76 47.86
C GLN A 416 -17.18 0.12 46.55
N VAL A 417 -16.26 0.18 45.59
CA VAL A 417 -16.22 -0.68 44.42
C VAL A 417 -16.28 -2.12 44.95
N LYS A 418 -17.37 -2.83 44.66
CA LYS A 418 -17.39 -4.29 44.80
C LYS A 418 -16.42 -4.83 43.75
N ASP A 419 -15.30 -5.38 44.20
CA ASP A 419 -14.40 -6.21 43.37
C ASP A 419 -15.25 -7.26 42.66
N LEU A 420 -15.44 -7.08 41.34
CA LEU A 420 -15.92 -8.13 40.46
C LEU A 420 -14.75 -9.07 40.24
N THR A 421 -14.83 -10.28 40.80
CA THR A 421 -13.96 -11.38 40.40
C THR A 421 -14.36 -11.81 38.99
N GLU A 422 -13.56 -11.44 37.99
CA GLU A 422 -13.68 -12.00 36.64
C GLU A 422 -13.14 -13.44 36.65
N GLU A 423 -14.00 -14.39 36.27
CA GLU A 423 -13.67 -15.80 36.07
C GLU A 423 -13.07 -15.99 34.68
N THR A 424 -11.78 -16.30 34.59
CA THR A 424 -11.11 -16.59 33.32
C THR A 424 -11.10 -18.10 33.06
N PHE A 425 -11.71 -18.52 31.94
CA PHE A 425 -11.70 -19.91 31.47
C PHE A 425 -10.53 -20.14 30.51
N VAL A 426 -9.62 -21.04 30.85
CA VAL A 426 -8.51 -21.43 29.96
C VAL A 426 -8.94 -22.66 29.16
N LYS A 427 -9.06 -22.49 27.84
CA LYS A 427 -9.45 -23.55 26.90
C LYS A 427 -8.25 -23.95 26.05
N THR A 428 -7.75 -25.16 26.23
CA THR A 428 -6.65 -25.71 25.43
C THR A 428 -7.20 -26.33 24.14
N MET A 429 -6.76 -25.80 23.00
CA MET A 429 -7.07 -26.33 21.67
C MET A 429 -5.81 -26.95 21.06
N VAL A 430 -5.95 -28.13 20.46
CA VAL A 430 -4.89 -28.78 19.70
C VAL A 430 -5.26 -28.68 18.22
N GLU A 431 -4.38 -28.05 17.44
CA GLU A 431 -4.52 -27.94 15.99
C GLU A 431 -3.65 -29.01 15.32
N GLU A 432 -4.24 -29.77 14.40
CA GLU A 432 -3.51 -30.72 13.56
C GLU A 432 -3.30 -30.08 12.18
N LEU A 433 -2.04 -29.84 11.80
CA LEU A 433 -1.64 -29.14 10.57
C LEU A 433 -1.07 -30.12 9.53
N ASP A 434 -1.29 -29.87 8.24
CA ASP A 434 -0.61 -30.55 7.13
C ASP A 434 0.81 -29.99 6.88
N GLN A 435 1.63 -30.67 6.06
CA GLN A 435 3.00 -30.31 5.67
C GLN A 435 3.14 -28.93 5.00
N LEU A 436 2.02 -28.31 4.60
CA LEU A 436 1.95 -26.96 4.02
C LEU A 436 1.39 -25.90 5.00
N GLY A 437 1.15 -26.25 6.27
CA GLY A 437 0.72 -25.31 7.32
C GLY A 437 -0.78 -25.05 7.40
N ASN A 438 -1.60 -25.78 6.65
CA ASN A 438 -3.06 -25.64 6.67
C ASN A 438 -3.69 -26.50 7.78
N VAL A 439 -4.68 -25.95 8.51
CA VAL A 439 -5.37 -26.64 9.62
C VAL A 439 -6.34 -27.70 9.09
N LEU A 440 -6.11 -28.97 9.45
CA LEU A 440 -6.94 -30.11 9.03
C LEU A 440 -8.08 -30.41 10.03
N SER A 441 -7.86 -30.19 11.33
CA SER A 441 -8.87 -30.45 12.36
C SER A 441 -8.59 -29.69 13.67
N LEU A 442 -9.65 -29.28 14.36
CA LEU A 442 -9.62 -28.54 15.62
C LEU A 442 -10.45 -29.28 16.68
N ARG A 443 -9.82 -29.79 17.76
CA ARG A 443 -10.53 -30.49 18.84
C ARG A 443 -10.16 -29.93 20.22
N VAL A 444 -11.18 -29.68 21.05
CA VAL A 444 -11.05 -29.15 22.42
C VAL A 444 -10.85 -30.31 23.39
N HIS A 445 -9.86 -30.23 24.29
CA HIS A 445 -9.49 -31.33 25.18
C HIS A 445 -9.82 -31.12 26.68
N SER A 446 -9.81 -29.89 27.22
CA SER A 446 -10.37 -29.61 28.55
C SER A 446 -10.65 -28.12 28.77
N VAL A 447 -11.45 -27.82 29.80
CA VAL A 447 -11.70 -26.46 30.32
C VAL A 447 -11.44 -26.48 31.83
N GLU A 448 -10.56 -25.61 32.32
CA GLU A 448 -10.24 -25.49 33.75
C GLU A 448 -10.45 -24.02 34.19
N GLU A 449 -11.09 -23.82 35.35
CA GLU A 449 -11.51 -22.53 35.88
C GLU A 449 -10.51 -22.05 36.95
N LYS A 450 -10.01 -20.81 36.83
CA LYS A 450 -9.15 -20.18 37.85
C LYS A 450 -9.55 -18.74 38.08
N SER A 451 -9.69 -18.36 39.35
CA SER A 451 -10.08 -17.03 39.82
C SER A 451 -8.88 -16.25 40.38
N SER A 452 -8.77 -14.95 40.07
CA SER A 452 -7.74 -14.05 40.60
C SER A 452 -8.30 -12.63 40.79
N LYS A 453 -7.94 -11.94 41.87
CA LYS A 453 -8.46 -10.60 42.25
C LYS A 453 -7.44 -9.49 41.95
N ILE A 454 -7.85 -8.42 41.28
CA ILE A 454 -7.08 -7.18 41.07
C ILE A 454 -8.00 -5.97 41.23
N SER A 455 -7.58 -4.97 42.02
CA SER A 455 -8.33 -3.76 42.36
C SER A 455 -7.84 -2.53 41.55
N ASN A 456 -8.77 -1.74 40.99
CA ASN A 456 -8.49 -0.55 40.17
C ASN A 456 -8.84 0.78 40.89
N ILE A 457 -7.97 1.78 40.71
CA ILE A 457 -8.01 3.14 41.29
C ILE A 457 -8.65 4.14 40.31
N THR A 458 -9.52 5.01 40.84
CA THR A 458 -10.37 5.99 40.15
C THR A 458 -9.63 7.27 39.74
N MET A 459 -9.77 7.73 38.48
CA MET A 459 -9.42 9.08 38.01
C MET A 459 -10.67 9.98 38.03
N GLU A 460 -10.61 11.11 38.75
CA GLU A 460 -11.64 12.15 38.72
C GLU A 460 -11.33 13.25 37.70
N GLN A 461 -12.38 13.67 36.99
CA GLN A 461 -12.39 14.59 35.86
C GLN A 461 -12.83 16.00 36.33
N ARG A 462 -11.97 17.01 36.16
CA ARG A 462 -12.24 18.41 36.54
C ARG A 462 -12.86 19.18 35.37
N VAL A 463 -14.10 19.65 35.51
CA VAL A 463 -14.76 20.57 34.57
C VAL A 463 -14.40 22.02 34.92
N PRO A 464 -13.97 22.88 33.96
CA PRO A 464 -13.69 24.29 34.22
C PRO A 464 -14.93 25.17 33.98
N ALA A 465 -15.26 26.02 34.96
CA ALA A 465 -16.22 27.10 34.81
C ALA A 465 -15.50 28.42 34.42
N LYS A 466 -15.98 29.00 33.31
CA LYS A 466 -15.93 30.42 32.87
C LYS A 466 -16.02 31.41 34.05
N ALA A 467 -15.48 32.63 34.05
CA ALA A 467 -15.09 33.64 33.05
C ALA A 467 -14.35 34.78 33.84
N PRO A 468 -14.12 36.01 33.32
CA PRO A 468 -13.94 36.51 31.95
C PRO A 468 -12.47 36.89 31.63
#